data_AF-A0A838Z1U0-F1
#
_entry.id   AF-A0A838Z1U0-F1
#
_cell.length_a   1.000
_cell.length_b   1.000
_cell.length_c   1.000
_cell.angle_alpha   90.00
_cell.angle_beta   90.00
_cell.angle_gamma   90.00
#
_symmetry.space_group_name_H-M   'P 1'
#
loop_
_entity.id
_entity.type
_entity.pdbx_description
1 polymer ?
#
loop_
_entity_poly.entity_id
_entity_poly.type
_entity_poly.pdbx_seq_one_letter_code
_entity_poly.pdbx_strand_id
1 'polypeptide(L)'
;MLTDEQIFDILDGVADAEVLQQHIHLLADSVSYQQYFNELATIHFELAEMPLEKPSLNFTANVLEMLSNEEPAFVLAKKKAWSAKWTYGFIGTMLVVLLTTILVAIFYQPTVVITVEQPNEVLEFINGFMTSYFTQIAILLNLIILLVLFDRKVLQPYFKHRRITLG
;
A
#
# COMPACT_ATOMS: atom_id res chain seq x y z
N MET A 1 -28.70 -3.37 -29.10
CA MET A 1 -27.85 -2.45 -29.89
C MET A 1 -27.42 -1.33 -28.97
N LEU A 2 -26.17 -0.88 -29.07
CA LEU A 2 -25.67 0.25 -28.29
C LEU A 2 -26.26 1.56 -28.82
N THR A 3 -26.38 2.57 -27.96
CA THR A 3 -26.80 3.92 -28.38
C THR A 3 -25.63 4.66 -29.03
N ASP A 4 -25.94 5.71 -29.80
CA ASP A 4 -24.91 6.53 -30.46
C ASP A 4 -23.96 7.17 -29.45
N GLU A 5 -24.50 7.67 -28.33
CA GLU A 5 -23.72 8.22 -27.22
C GLU A 5 -22.72 7.20 -26.66
N GLN A 6 -23.14 5.95 -26.45
CA GLN A 6 -22.25 4.88 -26.00
C GLN A 6 -21.17 4.54 -27.05
N ILE A 7 -21.47 4.66 -28.34
CA ILE A 7 -20.49 4.49 -29.41
C ILE A 7 -19.46 5.63 -29.38
N PHE A 8 -19.90 6.87 -29.17
CA PHE A 8 -18.99 8.01 -29.00
C PHE A 8 -18.13 7.87 -27.74
N ASP A 9 -18.70 7.43 -26.62
CA ASP A 9 -17.93 7.16 -25.40
C ASP A 9 -16.84 6.10 -25.62
N ILE A 10 -17.11 5.10 -26.47
CA ILE A 10 -16.11 4.09 -26.88
C ILE A 10 -15.01 4.74 -27.72
N LEU A 11 -15.36 5.59 -28.69
CA LEU A 11 -14.41 6.27 -29.57
C LEU A 11 -13.53 7.28 -28.81
N ASP A 12 -14.11 7.96 -27.80
CA ASP A 12 -13.40 8.90 -26.93
C ASP A 12 -12.59 8.20 -25.82
N GLY A 13 -12.77 6.88 -25.65
CA GLY A 13 -12.04 6.06 -24.68
C GLY A 13 -12.52 6.24 -23.23
N VAL A 14 -13.74 6.74 -23.02
CA VAL A 14 -14.35 6.98 -21.70
C VAL A 14 -15.45 5.97 -21.35
N ALA A 15 -15.76 5.04 -22.24
CA ALA A 15 -16.80 4.03 -22.04
C ALA A 15 -16.53 3.10 -20.84
N ASP A 16 -17.62 2.71 -20.18
CA ASP A 16 -17.60 1.77 -19.07
C ASP A 16 -17.28 0.32 -19.55
N ALA A 17 -16.77 -0.50 -18.64
CA ALA A 17 -16.34 -1.86 -18.94
C ALA A 17 -17.49 -2.75 -19.47
N GLU A 18 -18.71 -2.56 -18.97
CA GLU A 18 -19.89 -3.29 -19.44
C GLU A 18 -20.23 -2.95 -20.90
N VAL A 19 -20.11 -1.66 -21.26
CA VAL A 19 -20.37 -1.14 -22.61
C VAL A 19 -19.31 -1.66 -23.59
N LEU A 20 -18.04 -1.68 -23.18
CA LEU A 20 -16.95 -2.25 -23.99
C LEU A 20 -17.14 -3.74 -24.25
N GLN A 21 -17.59 -4.51 -23.26
CA GLN A 21 -17.83 -5.94 -23.44
C GLN A 21 -18.99 -6.19 -24.43
N GLN A 22 -20.08 -5.41 -24.33
CA GLN A 22 -21.18 -5.48 -25.28
C GLN A 22 -20.75 -5.07 -26.69
N HIS A 23 -19.91 -4.05 -26.82
CA HIS A 23 -19.34 -3.63 -28.10
C HIS A 23 -18.53 -4.74 -28.77
N ILE A 24 -17.63 -5.41 -28.03
CA ILE A 24 -16.82 -6.52 -28.56
C ILE A 24 -17.71 -7.66 -29.05
N HIS A 25 -18.75 -8.00 -28.28
CA HIS A 25 -19.71 -9.04 -28.66
C HIS A 25 -20.50 -8.67 -29.93
N LEU A 26 -21.00 -7.43 -30.01
CA LEU A 26 -21.74 -6.95 -31.18
C LEU A 26 -20.86 -6.82 -32.42
N LEU A 27 -19.58 -6.44 -32.27
CA LEU A 27 -18.61 -6.46 -33.36
C LEU A 27 -18.35 -7.87 -33.87
N ALA A 28 -18.34 -8.90 -33.02
CA ALA A 28 -18.11 -10.27 -33.46
C ALA A 28 -19.33 -10.86 -34.19
N ASP A 29 -20.54 -10.57 -33.70
CA ASP A 29 -21.74 -11.32 -34.08
C ASP A 29 -22.63 -10.60 -35.11
N SER A 30 -22.44 -9.30 -35.36
CA SER A 30 -23.33 -8.52 -36.21
C SER A 30 -22.59 -7.68 -37.26
N VAL A 31 -22.70 -8.10 -38.53
CA VAL A 31 -22.18 -7.34 -39.68
C VAL A 31 -22.84 -5.96 -39.80
N SER A 32 -24.14 -5.86 -39.52
CA SER A 32 -24.85 -4.58 -39.56
C SER A 32 -24.33 -3.59 -38.51
N TYR A 33 -23.94 -4.09 -37.32
CA TYR A 33 -23.36 -3.24 -36.28
C TYR A 33 -21.95 -2.80 -36.65
N GLN A 34 -21.12 -3.67 -37.24
CA GLN A 34 -19.79 -3.29 -37.73
C GLN A 34 -19.87 -2.15 -38.76
N GLN A 35 -20.82 -2.22 -39.70
CA GLN A 35 -21.03 -1.16 -40.69
C GLN A 35 -21.44 0.15 -40.03
N TYR A 36 -22.44 0.10 -39.15
CA TYR A 36 -22.91 1.27 -38.41
C TYR A 36 -21.81 1.92 -37.57
N PHE A 37 -21.04 1.12 -36.85
CA PHE A 37 -19.90 1.59 -36.06
C PHE A 37 -18.84 2.27 -36.93
N ASN A 38 -18.50 1.68 -38.09
CA ASN A 38 -17.53 2.27 -39.00
C ASN A 38 -18.01 3.61 -39.60
N GLU A 39 -19.31 3.74 -39.88
CA GLU A 39 -19.90 5.01 -40.32
C GLU A 39 -19.75 6.09 -39.25
N LEU A 40 -20.13 5.79 -38.00
CA LEU A 40 -20.00 6.72 -36.87
C LEU A 40 -18.54 7.07 -36.58
N ALA A 41 -17.64 6.08 -36.62
CA ALA A 41 -16.22 6.29 -36.42
C ALA A 41 -15.63 7.23 -37.49
N THR A 42 -16.05 7.07 -38.74
CA THR A 42 -15.62 7.96 -39.83
C THR A 42 -16.04 9.41 -39.56
N ILE A 43 -17.29 9.63 -39.16
CA ILE A 43 -17.80 10.96 -38.82
C ILE A 43 -17.02 11.55 -37.63
N HIS A 44 -16.76 10.76 -36.59
CA HIS A 44 -15.99 11.20 -35.42
C HIS A 44 -14.60 11.68 -35.80
N PHE A 45 -13.87 10.91 -36.61
CA PHE A 45 -12.52 11.28 -37.05
C PHE A 45 -12.54 12.49 -37.99
N GLU A 46 -13.52 12.60 -38.90
CA GLU A 46 -13.68 13.78 -39.76
C GLU A 46 -13.92 15.05 -38.93
N LEU A 47 -14.75 14.97 -37.89
CA LEU A 47 -14.99 16.09 -36.96
C LEU A 47 -13.73 16.43 -36.14
N ALA A 48 -12.95 15.42 -35.73
CA ALA A 48 -11.71 15.62 -35.00
C ALA A 48 -10.61 16.28 -35.84
N GLU A 49 -10.62 16.06 -37.16
CA GLU A 49 -9.70 16.69 -38.11
C GLU A 49 -10.10 18.14 -38.49
N MET A 50 -11.30 18.59 -38.12
CA MET A 50 -11.72 19.96 -38.42
C MET A 50 -10.79 20.98 -37.72
N PRO A 51 -10.44 22.07 -38.41
CA PRO A 51 -9.61 23.10 -37.82
C PRO A 51 -10.35 23.73 -36.63
N LEU A 52 -9.76 23.59 -35.44
CA LEU A 52 -10.30 24.18 -34.22
C LEU A 52 -10.40 25.70 -34.39
N GLU A 53 -11.57 26.24 -34.03
CA GLU A 53 -11.74 27.69 -33.97
C GLU A 53 -10.78 28.29 -32.93
N LYS A 54 -10.15 29.41 -33.30
CA LYS A 54 -9.27 30.09 -32.37
C LYS A 54 -10.09 30.64 -31.20
N PRO A 55 -9.71 30.37 -29.95
CA PRO A 55 -10.37 30.97 -28.81
C PRO A 55 -10.21 32.50 -28.84
N SER A 56 -11.06 33.21 -28.11
CA SER A 56 -10.95 34.67 -28.00
C SER A 56 -9.57 35.10 -27.47
N LEU A 57 -9.11 36.29 -27.85
CA LEU A 57 -7.77 36.80 -27.52
C LEU A 57 -7.43 36.75 -26.02
N ASN A 58 -8.45 36.84 -25.15
CA ASN A 58 -8.30 36.86 -23.69
C ASN A 58 -8.65 35.53 -23.01
N PHE A 59 -9.00 34.48 -23.76
CA PHE A 59 -9.39 33.19 -23.17
C PHE A 59 -8.28 32.62 -22.30
N THR A 60 -7.05 32.54 -22.83
CA THR A 60 -5.90 31.99 -22.11
C THR A 60 -5.58 32.81 -20.85
N ALA A 61 -5.69 34.14 -20.92
CA ALA A 61 -5.46 35.01 -19.77
C ALA A 61 -6.51 34.77 -18.67
N ASN A 62 -7.78 34.68 -19.04
CA ASN A 62 -8.88 34.45 -18.08
C ASN A 62 -8.79 33.06 -17.42
N VAL A 63 -8.45 32.01 -18.20
CA VAL A 63 -8.29 30.65 -17.67
C VAL A 63 -7.11 30.58 -16.70
N LEU A 64 -5.99 31.22 -17.04
CA LEU A 64 -4.80 31.24 -16.18
C LEU A 64 -5.05 32.01 -14.89
N GLU A 65 -5.76 33.14 -14.96
CA GLU A 65 -6.17 33.91 -13.78
C GLU A 65 -7.06 33.06 -12.86
N MET A 66 -8.04 32.36 -13.43
CA MET A 66 -8.93 31.48 -12.66
C MET A 66 -8.19 30.31 -12.00
N LEU A 67 -7.27 29.65 -12.73
CA LEU A 67 -6.44 28.57 -12.19
C LEU A 67 -5.43 29.06 -11.14
N SER A 68 -4.91 30.28 -11.28
CA SER A 68 -3.95 30.85 -10.32
C SER A 68 -4.60 31.20 -8.98
N ASN A 69 -5.91 31.46 -8.97
CA ASN A 69 -6.69 31.74 -7.77
C ASN A 69 -7.19 30.46 -7.07
N GLU A 70 -7.16 29.32 -7.76
CA GLU A 70 -7.43 28.02 -7.15
C GLU A 70 -6.14 27.49 -6.52
N GLU A 71 -6.08 27.48 -5.18
CA GLU A 71 -5.00 26.77 -4.49
C GLU A 71 -5.03 25.29 -4.93
N PRO A 72 -3.91 24.72 -5.39
CA PRO A 72 -3.87 23.30 -5.76
C PRO A 72 -4.32 22.48 -4.55
N ALA A 73 -5.46 21.80 -4.69
CA ALA A 73 -5.98 20.90 -3.69
C ALA A 73 -5.06 19.67 -3.61
N PHE A 74 -3.91 19.82 -2.94
CA PHE A 74 -3.08 18.70 -2.55
C PHE A 74 -3.86 17.91 -1.51
N VAL A 75 -4.59 16.90 -1.99
CA VAL A 75 -5.15 15.86 -1.11
C VAL A 75 -3.96 15.06 -0.60
N LEU A 76 -3.32 15.55 0.45
CA LEU A 76 -2.31 14.79 1.18
C LEU A 76 -2.99 13.49 1.60
N ALA A 77 -2.64 12.39 0.93
CA ALA A 77 -3.13 11.07 1.24
C ALA A 77 -2.92 10.85 2.74
N LYS A 78 -4.01 10.88 3.50
CA LYS A 78 -4.00 10.81 4.95
C LYS A 78 -3.52 9.40 5.28
N LYS A 79 -2.20 9.22 5.46
CA LYS A 79 -1.63 7.94 5.89
C LYS A 79 -2.45 7.48 7.08
N LYS A 80 -3.10 6.32 6.95
CA LYS A 80 -3.90 5.70 8.01
C LYS A 80 -3.00 5.56 9.22
N ALA A 81 -3.09 6.51 10.13
CA ALA A 81 -2.22 6.58 11.29
C ALA A 81 -2.55 5.35 12.14
N TRP A 82 -1.63 4.38 12.18
CA TRP A 82 -1.73 3.28 13.12
C TRP A 82 -1.83 3.91 14.51
N SER A 83 -2.97 3.71 15.18
CA SER A 83 -3.26 4.29 16.49
C SER A 83 -2.07 4.07 17.42
N ALA A 84 -1.53 5.16 17.97
CA ALA A 84 -0.36 5.12 18.84
C ALA A 84 -0.54 4.15 20.03
N LYS A 85 -1.80 3.92 20.45
CA LYS A 85 -2.17 2.96 21.50
C LYS A 85 -1.72 1.53 21.17
N TRP A 86 -1.83 1.10 19.91
CA TRP A 86 -1.37 -0.21 19.47
C TRP A 86 0.15 -0.34 19.51
N THR A 87 0.87 0.72 19.14
CA THR A 87 2.34 0.73 19.21
C THR A 87 2.82 0.61 20.66
N TYR A 88 2.22 1.36 21.59
CA TYR A 88 2.58 1.24 23.01
C TYR A 88 2.20 -0.11 23.61
N GLY A 89 1.05 -0.68 23.22
CA GLY A 89 0.64 -2.01 23.64
C GLY A 89 1.61 -3.10 23.18
N PHE A 90 1.99 -3.09 21.90
CA PHE A 90 2.95 -4.06 21.34
C PHE A 90 4.35 -3.95 21.98
N ILE A 91 4.81 -2.72 22.23
CA ILE A 91 6.09 -2.49 22.92
C ILE A 91 6.02 -3.00 24.37
N GLY A 92 4.94 -2.72 25.08
CA GLY A 92 4.74 -3.15 26.46
C GLY A 92 4.73 -4.67 26.60
N THR A 93 4.00 -5.39 25.75
CA THR A 93 3.95 -6.86 25.79
C THR A 93 5.30 -7.49 25.48
N MET A 94 6.04 -6.98 24.50
CA MET A 94 7.37 -7.49 24.18
C MET A 94 8.39 -7.22 25.30
N LEU A 95 8.32 -6.08 25.98
CA LEU A 95 9.20 -5.76 27.10
C LEU A 95 8.94 -6.71 28.28
N VAL A 96 7.68 -7.04 28.55
CA VAL A 96 7.32 -8.08 29.53
C VAL A 96 7.90 -9.43 29.14
N VAL A 97 7.78 -9.85 27.87
CA VAL A 97 8.38 -11.11 27.38
C VAL A 97 9.90 -11.11 27.51
N LEU A 98 10.56 -9.98 27.25
CA LEU A 98 12.01 -9.84 27.42
C LEU A 98 12.40 -9.99 28.91
N LEU A 99 11.68 -9.35 29.83
CA LEU A 99 11.97 -9.47 31.25
C LEU A 99 11.70 -10.88 31.77
N THR A 100 10.62 -11.53 31.34
CA THR A 100 10.33 -12.91 31.74
C THR A 100 11.37 -13.89 31.21
N THR A 101 11.85 -13.73 29.98
CA THR A 101 12.91 -14.58 29.43
C THR A 101 14.25 -14.40 30.15
N ILE A 102 14.62 -13.17 30.52
CA ILE A 102 15.83 -12.91 31.33
C ILE A 102 15.68 -13.55 32.73
N LEU A 103 14.53 -13.40 33.38
CA LEU A 103 14.29 -14.01 34.69
C LEU A 103 14.37 -15.54 34.61
N VAL A 104 13.76 -16.17 33.61
CA VAL A 104 13.89 -17.62 33.40
C VAL A 104 15.35 -17.99 33.14
N ALA A 105 16.09 -17.27 32.31
CA ALA A 105 17.50 -17.59 32.06
C ALA A 105 18.40 -17.48 33.31
N ILE A 106 18.09 -16.57 34.24
CA ILE A 106 18.84 -16.40 35.50
C ILE A 106 18.44 -17.46 36.53
N PHE A 107 17.14 -17.72 36.71
CA PHE A 107 16.63 -18.59 37.77
C PHE A 107 16.53 -20.07 37.38
N TYR A 108 16.40 -20.39 36.08
CA TYR A 108 16.43 -21.75 35.53
C TYR A 108 17.80 -22.07 34.91
N GLN A 109 18.89 -21.79 35.64
CA GLN A 109 20.15 -22.44 35.33
C GLN A 109 20.04 -23.91 35.77
N PRO A 110 20.22 -24.90 34.87
CA PRO A 110 20.17 -26.29 35.26
C PRO A 110 21.34 -26.57 36.20
N THR A 111 21.05 -26.64 37.50
CA THR A 111 21.97 -27.26 38.44
C THR A 111 21.91 -28.74 38.09
N VAL A 112 23.01 -29.29 37.56
CA VAL A 112 23.11 -30.71 37.20
C VAL A 112 23.04 -31.52 38.49
N VAL A 113 21.84 -31.83 38.94
CA VAL A 113 21.57 -32.81 39.98
C VAL A 113 21.05 -34.04 39.25
N ILE A 114 21.91 -35.05 39.15
CA ILE A 114 21.55 -36.34 38.56
C ILE A 114 20.60 -37.04 39.54
N THR A 115 19.29 -36.82 39.38
CA THR A 115 18.26 -37.68 39.96
C THR A 115 17.62 -38.48 38.84
N VAL A 116 17.83 -39.80 38.91
CA VAL A 116 17.23 -40.79 38.01
C VAL A 116 15.74 -40.89 38.35
N GLU A 117 14.91 -40.11 37.65
CA GLU A 117 13.46 -40.34 37.59
C GLU A 117 13.04 -40.51 36.14
N GLN A 118 12.12 -41.46 35.92
CA GLN A 118 11.75 -42.03 34.61
C GLN A 118 11.50 -40.99 33.50
N PRO A 119 11.98 -41.25 32.27
CA PRO A 119 11.90 -40.29 31.17
C PRO A 119 10.46 -40.22 30.67
N ASN A 120 9.82 -39.07 30.87
CA ASN A 120 8.64 -38.71 30.11
C ASN A 120 9.13 -37.93 28.88
N GLU A 121 9.41 -38.65 27.79
CA GLU A 121 10.12 -38.16 26.60
C GLU A 121 9.51 -36.86 26.02
N VAL A 122 8.20 -36.66 26.20
CA VAL A 122 7.49 -35.46 25.75
C VAL A 122 7.87 -34.22 26.58
N LEU A 123 8.01 -34.35 27.90
CA LEU A 123 8.40 -33.24 28.77
C LEU A 123 9.85 -32.85 28.58
N GLU A 124 10.72 -33.83 28.33
CA GLU A 124 12.15 -33.59 28.07
C GLU A 124 12.37 -32.91 26.71
N PHE A 125 11.61 -33.31 25.68
CA PHE A 125 11.60 -32.63 24.38
C PHE A 125 11.10 -31.18 24.49
N ILE A 126 9.99 -30.94 25.20
CA ILE A 126 9.45 -29.58 25.38
C ILE A 126 10.43 -28.72 26.17
N ASN A 127 11.04 -29.26 27.23
CA ASN A 127 11.99 -28.52 28.05
C ASN A 127 13.28 -28.21 27.28
N GLY A 128 13.81 -29.17 26.50
CA GLY A 128 14.98 -28.95 25.63
C GLY A 128 14.71 -27.94 24.51
N PHE A 129 13.51 -27.97 23.92
CA PHE A 129 13.08 -27.01 22.92
C PHE A 129 12.93 -25.59 23.51
N MET A 130 12.29 -25.48 24.68
CA MET A 130 12.06 -24.21 25.37
C MET A 130 13.33 -23.58 25.95
N THR A 131 14.29 -24.38 26.39
CA THR A 131 15.53 -23.84 26.99
C THR A 131 16.57 -23.48 25.93
N SER A 132 16.72 -24.27 24.88
CA SER A 132 17.79 -24.08 23.89
C SER A 132 17.37 -23.19 22.71
N TYR A 133 16.27 -23.53 22.02
CA TYR A 133 15.89 -22.84 20.78
C TYR A 133 15.03 -21.61 21.05
N PHE A 134 14.09 -21.71 21.97
CA PHE A 134 13.19 -20.58 22.27
C PHE A 134 13.93 -19.38 22.86
N THR A 135 14.92 -19.59 23.72
CA THR A 135 15.74 -18.50 24.29
C THR A 135 16.58 -17.80 23.21
N GLN A 136 17.22 -18.56 22.33
CA GLN A 136 18.00 -18.03 21.20
C GLN A 136 17.11 -17.22 20.23
N ILE A 137 15.94 -17.75 19.88
CA ILE A 137 14.97 -17.07 19.01
C ILE A 137 14.43 -15.80 19.70
N ALA A 138 14.11 -15.87 20.99
CA ALA A 138 13.62 -14.73 21.75
C ALA A 138 14.66 -13.60 21.85
N ILE A 139 15.95 -13.92 22.06
CA ILE A 139 17.03 -12.93 22.08
C ILE A 139 17.18 -12.29 20.70
N LEU A 140 17.18 -13.08 19.62
CA LEU A 140 17.30 -12.56 18.26
C LEU A 140 16.14 -11.64 17.90
N LEU A 141 14.91 -12.03 18.24
CA LEU A 141 13.71 -11.21 18.03
C LEU A 141 13.77 -9.90 18.81
N ASN A 142 14.22 -9.95 20.07
CA ASN A 142 14.44 -8.76 20.90
C ASN A 142 15.52 -7.83 20.34
N LEU A 143 16.61 -8.38 19.79
CA LEU A 143 17.67 -7.60 19.13
C LEU A 143 17.14 -6.87 17.89
N ILE A 144 16.36 -7.53 17.04
CA ILE A 144 15.75 -6.92 15.86
C ILE A 144 14.85 -5.75 16.26
N ILE A 145 14.02 -5.93 17.29
CA ILE A 145 13.13 -4.86 17.78
C ILE A 145 13.93 -3.70 18.34
N LEU A 146 14.98 -3.96 19.12
CA LEU A 146 15.87 -2.93 19.64
C LEU A 146 16.52 -2.13 18.51
N LEU A 147 16.94 -2.80 17.43
CA LEU A 147 17.50 -2.15 16.25
C LEU A 147 16.46 -1.29 15.51
N VAL A 148 15.23 -1.78 15.34
CA VAL A 148 14.14 -1.02 14.71
C VAL A 148 13.73 0.19 15.55
N LEU A 149 13.71 0.05 16.88
CA LEU A 149 13.46 1.16 17.79
C LEU A 149 14.60 2.18 17.76
N PHE A 150 15.84 1.73 17.76
CA PHE A 150 17.01 2.59 17.64
C PHE A 150 16.97 3.38 16.32
N ASP A 151 16.67 2.71 15.20
CA ASP A 151 16.52 3.39 13.91
C ASP A 151 15.38 4.43 13.93
N ARG A 152 14.19 4.04 14.41
CA ARG A 152 13.01 4.92 14.39
C ARG A 152 13.09 6.06 15.39
N LYS A 153 13.66 5.86 16.58
CA LYS A 153 13.70 6.87 17.67
C LYS A 153 15.00 7.66 17.72
N VAL A 154 16.11 7.10 17.27
CA VAL A 154 17.43 7.77 17.32
C VAL A 154 17.86 8.21 15.92
N LEU A 155 17.91 7.30 14.95
CA LEU A 155 18.45 7.61 13.62
C LEU A 155 17.53 8.52 12.79
N GLN A 156 16.24 8.21 12.69
CA GLN A 156 15.29 9.03 11.91
C GLN A 156 15.21 10.51 12.35
N PRO A 157 15.08 10.86 13.64
CA PRO A 157 15.12 12.27 14.05
C PRO A 157 16.51 12.86 13.83
N TYR A 158 17.60 12.13 14.08
CA TYR A 158 18.96 12.63 13.86
C TYR A 158 19.22 13.02 12.40
N PHE A 159 18.75 12.22 11.43
CA PHE A 159 18.90 12.52 10.00
C PHE A 159 17.90 13.56 9.48
N LYS A 160 16.69 13.67 10.06
CA LYS A 160 15.73 14.73 9.70
C LYS A 160 16.23 16.13 10.06
N HIS A 161 16.96 16.29 11.17
CA HIS A 161 17.54 17.58 11.58
C HIS A 161 18.74 18.00 10.71
N ARG A 162 19.28 17.11 9.86
CA ARG A 162 20.41 17.39 8.96
C ARG A 162 19.99 17.62 7.50
N ARG A 163 18.70 17.82 7.20
CA ARG A 163 18.30 18.33 5.87
C ARG A 163 18.75 19.79 5.76
N ILE A 164 19.97 19.97 5.28
CA ILE A 164 20.52 21.23 4.83
C ILE A 164 19.58 21.74 3.74
N THR A 165 18.87 22.82 4.01
CA THR A 165 18.24 23.65 2.98
C THR A 165 19.36 24.20 2.11
N LEU A 166 19.59 23.56 0.96
CA LEU A 166 20.32 24.18 -0.14
C LEU A 166 19.37 25.26 -0.69
N GLY A 167 19.73 26.51 -0.41
CA GLY A 167 19.13 27.68 -1.04
C GLY A 167 19.54 27.82 -2.50
#